data_AF-A0A1B1CIR2-F1
#
_entry.id   AF-A0A1B1CIR2-F1
#
_cell.length_a   1.000
_cell.length_b   1.000
_cell.length_c   1.000
_cell.angle_alpha   90.00
_cell.angle_beta   90.00
_cell.angle_gamma   90.00
#
_symmetry.space_group_name_H-M   'P 1'
#
loop_
_entity.id
_entity.type
_entity.pdbx_description
1 polymer ?
#
loop_
_entity_poly.entity_id
_entity_poly.type
_entity_poly.pdbx_seq_one_letter_code
_entity_poly.pdbx_strand_id
1 'polypeptide(L)'
;MLEFYGYWISTALLSALYLASAYMYATKKQWVREALTELGYSANNLVPFMIIVKVLGPLAILSRVSVPLSDLAYAGIFFHLLLSGLAHIGVRKPVGALPAAIGLALLIASFMTQNDVRDVPSPYVQAAVL
;
A
#
# COMPACT_ATOMS: atom_id res chain seq x y z
N MET A 1 23.33 7.49 2.07
CA MET A 1 23.29 6.88 0.71
C MET A 1 22.39 5.65 0.66
N LEU A 2 22.60 4.63 1.50
CA LEU A 2 21.78 3.40 1.47
C LEU A 2 20.31 3.65 1.83
N GLU A 3 20.03 4.46 2.85
CA GLU A 3 18.66 4.89 3.21
C GLU A 3 17.95 5.65 2.08
N PHE A 4 18.69 6.52 1.38
CA PHE A 4 18.16 7.26 0.24
C PHE A 4 17.64 6.34 -0.87
N TYR A 5 18.47 5.37 -1.29
CA TYR A 5 18.05 4.39 -2.29
C TYR A 5 16.98 3.45 -1.73
N GLY A 6 17.11 3.00 -0.47
CA GLY A 6 16.14 2.14 0.19
C GLY A 6 14.75 2.76 0.23
N TYR A 7 14.65 4.03 0.61
CA TYR A 7 13.42 4.80 0.60
C TYR A 7 12.80 4.87 -0.80
N TRP A 8 13.54 5.35 -1.80
CA TRP A 8 12.96 5.57 -3.12
C TRP A 8 12.63 4.27 -3.86
N ILE A 9 13.47 3.23 -3.74
CA ILE A 9 13.19 1.91 -4.32
C ILE A 9 11.94 1.31 -3.69
N SER A 10 11.85 1.29 -2.35
CA SER A 10 10.69 0.73 -1.66
C SER A 10 9.41 1.51 -1.94
N THR A 11 9.48 2.84 -1.93
CA THR A 11 8.34 3.74 -2.24
C THR A 11 7.87 3.58 -3.69
N ALA A 12 8.79 3.49 -4.65
CA ALA A 12 8.46 3.32 -6.06
C ALA A 12 7.83 1.94 -6.32
N LEU A 13 8.39 0.87 -5.75
CA LEU A 13 7.83 -0.48 -5.89
C LEU A 13 6.47 -0.61 -5.20
N LEU A 14 6.29 -0.03 -4.01
CA LEU A 14 4.99 0.03 -3.34
C LEU A 14 3.96 0.78 -4.19
N SER A 15 4.36 1.93 -4.75
CA SER A 15 3.50 2.72 -5.63
C SER A 15 3.13 1.95 -6.89
N ALA A 16 4.10 1.29 -7.52
CA ALA A 16 3.88 0.46 -8.69
C ALA A 16 2.93 -0.71 -8.39
N LEU A 17 3.07 -1.38 -7.24
CA LEU A 17 2.16 -2.44 -6.79
C LEU A 17 0.71 -1.95 -6.72
N TYR A 18 0.49 -0.78 -6.10
CA TYR A 18 -0.84 -0.19 -5.94
C TYR A 18 -1.43 0.31 -7.26
N LEU A 19 -0.63 0.97 -8.11
CA LEU A 19 -1.09 1.46 -9.41
C LEU A 19 -1.36 0.31 -10.39
N ALA A 20 -0.54 -0.74 -10.39
CA ALA A 20 -0.82 -1.96 -11.15
C ALA A 20 -2.12 -2.63 -10.67
N SER A 21 -2.36 -2.66 -9.35
CA SER A 21 -3.62 -3.14 -8.77
C SER A 21 -4.81 -2.27 -9.22
N ALA A 22 -4.69 -0.94 -9.20
CA ALA A 22 -5.74 -0.03 -9.67
C ALA A 22 -6.04 -0.23 -11.16
N TYR A 23 -5.00 -0.35 -11.99
CA TYR A 23 -5.14 -0.65 -13.41
C TYR A 23 -5.87 -1.97 -13.65
N MET A 24 -5.55 -3.02 -12.89
CA MET A 24 -6.23 -4.31 -12.95
C MET A 24 -7.71 -4.20 -12.54
N TYR A 25 -8.02 -3.42 -11.50
CA TYR A 25 -9.41 -3.14 -11.09
C TYR A 25 -10.19 -2.40 -12.17
N ALA A 26 -9.55 -1.48 -12.90
CA ALA A 26 -10.18 -0.72 -13.96
C ALA A 26 -10.40 -1.54 -15.25
N THR A 27 -9.45 -2.39 -15.61
CA THR A 27 -9.44 -3.12 -16.91
C THR A 27 -9.98 -4.54 -16.83
N LYS A 28 -9.88 -5.22 -15.67
CA LYS A 28 -10.31 -6.61 -15.45
C LYS A 28 -11.42 -6.69 -14.41
N LYS A 29 -12.46 -5.85 -14.54
CA LYS A 29 -13.55 -5.68 -13.56
C LYS A 29 -14.22 -7.00 -13.15
N GLN A 30 -14.54 -7.86 -14.11
CA GLN A 30 -15.22 -9.14 -13.84
C GLN A 30 -14.34 -10.07 -12.99
N TRP A 31 -13.09 -10.27 -13.42
CA TRP A 31 -12.12 -11.07 -12.68
C TRP A 31 -11.88 -10.56 -11.26
N VAL A 32 -11.79 -9.23 -11.07
CA VAL A 32 -11.64 -8.64 -9.74
C VAL A 32 -12.88 -8.87 -8.86
N ARG A 33 -14.09 -8.77 -9.42
CA ARG A 33 -15.33 -9.07 -8.68
C ARG A 33 -15.38 -10.54 -8.23
N GLU A 34 -15.00 -11.45 -9.11
CA GLU A 34 -14.91 -12.88 -8.79
C GLU A 34 -13.88 -13.12 -7.68
N ALA A 35 -12.66 -12.58 -7.81
CA ALA A 35 -11.62 -12.69 -6.78
C ALA A 35 -12.06 -12.10 -5.42
N LEU A 36 -12.75 -10.96 -5.41
CA LEU A 36 -13.30 -10.37 -4.19
C LEU A 36 -14.42 -11.23 -3.58
N THR A 37 -15.27 -11.83 -4.42
CA THR A 37 -16.35 -12.72 -3.97
C THR A 37 -15.77 -13.99 -3.34
N GLU A 38 -14.71 -14.55 -3.91
CA GLU A 38 -13.98 -15.69 -3.31
C GLU A 38 -13.40 -15.35 -1.93
N LEU A 39 -13.07 -14.08 -1.68
CA LEU A 39 -12.63 -13.57 -0.39
C LEU A 39 -13.79 -13.19 0.56
N GLY A 40 -15.05 -13.35 0.12
CA GLY A 40 -16.24 -13.04 0.90
C GLY A 40 -16.75 -11.60 0.79
N TYR A 41 -16.25 -10.82 -0.18
CA TYR A 41 -16.68 -9.43 -0.40
C TYR A 41 -17.67 -9.31 -1.57
N SER A 42 -18.86 -8.75 -1.32
CA SER A 42 -19.94 -8.61 -2.32
C SER A 42 -20.46 -7.19 -2.52
N ALA A 43 -19.81 -6.16 -1.96
CA ALA A 43 -20.29 -4.79 -2.04
C ALA A 43 -20.15 -4.17 -3.44
N ASN A 44 -21.26 -3.68 -4.01
CA ASN A 44 -21.33 -3.15 -5.38
C ASN A 44 -20.34 -2.01 -5.69
N ASN A 45 -20.10 -1.15 -4.69
CA ASN A 45 -19.22 0.01 -4.81
C ASN A 45 -17.77 -0.25 -4.38
N LEU A 46 -17.43 -1.47 -3.96
CA LEU A 46 -16.09 -1.79 -3.47
C LEU A 46 -15.03 -1.64 -4.57
N VAL A 47 -15.29 -2.13 -5.78
CA VAL A 47 -14.35 -2.02 -6.91
C VAL A 47 -14.03 -0.55 -7.27
N PRO A 48 -15.03 0.32 -7.56
CA PRO A 48 -14.73 1.73 -7.88
C PRO A 48 -14.08 2.47 -6.71
N PHE A 49 -14.51 2.21 -5.47
CA PHE A 49 -13.87 2.79 -4.29
C PHE A 49 -12.41 2.36 -4.16
N MET A 50 -12.11 1.07 -4.38
CA MET A 50 -10.76 0.53 -4.33
C MET A 50 -9.85 1.13 -5.41
N ILE A 51 -10.35 1.43 -6.61
CA ILE A 51 -9.57 2.14 -7.64
C ILE A 51 -9.14 3.51 -7.12
N ILE A 52 -10.06 4.29 -6.55
CA ILE A 52 -9.79 5.64 -6.05
C ILE A 52 -8.71 5.59 -4.97
N VAL A 53 -8.89 4.77 -3.93
CA VAL A 53 -7.92 4.70 -2.83
C VAL A 53 -6.56 4.15 -3.29
N LYS A 54 -6.53 3.20 -4.25
CA LYS A 54 -5.28 2.64 -4.78
C LYS A 54 -4.48 3.63 -5.62
N VAL A 55 -5.13 4.68 -6.12
CA VAL A 55 -4.45 5.80 -6.80
C VAL A 55 -4.07 6.89 -5.80
N LEU A 56 -5.01 7.31 -4.95
CA LEU A 56 -4.79 8.42 -4.02
C LEU A 56 -3.75 8.09 -2.93
N GLY A 57 -3.68 6.84 -2.46
CA GLY A 57 -2.70 6.43 -1.44
C GLY A 57 -1.25 6.68 -1.88
N PRO A 58 -0.77 6.06 -2.96
CA PRO A 58 0.57 6.33 -3.50
C PRO A 58 0.79 7.79 -3.88
N LEU A 59 -0.22 8.48 -4.43
CA LEU A 59 -0.09 9.91 -4.77
C LEU A 59 0.15 10.78 -3.53
N ALA A 60 -0.54 10.50 -2.42
CA ALA A 60 -0.33 11.22 -1.16
C ALA A 60 1.09 11.00 -0.62
N ILE A 61 1.62 9.77 -0.70
CA ILE A 61 2.99 9.44 -0.28
C ILE A 61 4.04 10.11 -1.18
N LEU A 62 3.88 10.01 -2.50
CA LEU A 62 4.86 10.51 -3.46
C LEU A 62 4.93 12.03 -3.45
N SER A 63 3.76 12.69 -3.56
CA SER A 63 3.66 14.15 -3.63
C SER A 63 4.09 14.82 -2.33
N ARG A 64 3.79 14.17 -1.18
CA ARG A 64 4.10 14.63 0.17
C ARG A 64 3.77 16.11 0.41
N VAL A 65 2.66 16.57 -0.20
CA VAL A 65 2.14 17.95 -0.05
C VAL A 65 1.73 18.28 1.38
N SER A 66 1.42 17.26 2.18
CA SER A 66 1.09 17.36 3.60
C SER A 66 1.61 16.11 4.32
N VAL A 67 2.46 16.31 5.34
CA VAL A 67 3.04 15.22 6.13
C VAL A 67 1.94 14.39 6.83
N PRO A 68 0.95 14.99 7.54
CA PRO A 68 -0.14 14.23 8.11
C PRO A 68 -0.95 13.42 7.09
N LEU A 69 -1.14 13.95 5.87
CA LEU A 69 -1.85 13.23 4.81
C LEU A 69 -1.03 12.04 4.27
N SER A 70 0.28 12.23 4.10
CA SER A 70 1.21 11.15 3.74
C SER A 70 1.21 10.05 4.80
N ASP A 71 1.28 10.41 6.09
CA ASP A 71 1.27 9.45 7.20
C ASP A 71 -0.08 8.71 7.30
N LEU A 72 -1.19 9.41 7.06
CA LEU A 72 -2.51 8.78 6.94
C LEU A 72 -2.56 7.80 5.76
N ALA A 73 -1.94 8.12 4.63
CA ALA A 73 -1.84 7.22 3.49
C ALA A 73 -0.99 5.98 3.80
N TYR A 74 0.15 6.14 4.48
CA TYR A 74 0.96 5.03 4.99
C TYR A 74 0.14 4.12 5.92
N ALA A 75 -0.58 4.68 6.88
CA ALA A 75 -1.43 3.93 7.81
C ALA A 75 -2.58 3.21 7.09
N GLY A 76 -3.26 3.87 6.15
CA GLY A 76 -4.34 3.27 5.36
C GLY A 76 -3.84 2.10 4.50
N ILE A 77 -2.69 2.26 3.85
CA ILE A 77 -2.03 1.20 3.07
C ILE A 77 -1.59 0.04 3.97
N PHE A 78 -1.09 0.31 5.18
CA PHE A 78 -0.75 -0.71 6.17
C PHE A 78 -1.96 -1.59 6.49
N PHE A 79 -3.08 -0.98 6.90
CA PHE A 79 -4.27 -1.74 7.26
C PHE A 79 -4.87 -2.47 6.05
N HIS A 80 -4.86 -1.86 4.87
CA HIS A 80 -5.32 -2.53 3.64
C HIS A 80 -4.47 -3.77 3.33
N LEU A 81 -3.14 -3.70 3.40
CA LEU A 81 -2.25 -4.84 3.14
C LEU A 81 -2.40 -5.92 4.22
N LEU A 82 -2.43 -5.53 5.49
CA LEU A 82 -2.61 -6.46 6.61
C LEU A 82 -3.93 -7.23 6.47
N LEU A 83 -5.05 -6.51 6.27
CA LEU A 83 -6.36 -7.13 6.11
C LEU A 83 -6.45 -7.96 4.83
N SER A 84 -5.84 -7.51 3.73
CA SER A 84 -5.76 -8.29 2.48
C SER A 84 -5.02 -9.61 2.68
N GLY A 85 -3.88 -9.61 3.37
CA GLY A 85 -3.15 -10.83 3.69
C GLY A 85 -3.97 -11.78 4.58
N LEU A 86 -4.61 -11.24 5.62
CA LEU A 86 -5.48 -12.01 6.52
C LEU A 86 -6.71 -12.59 5.81
N ALA A 87 -7.29 -11.90 4.83
CA ALA A 87 -8.40 -12.41 4.03
C ALA A 87 -8.01 -13.68 3.25
N HIS A 88 -6.83 -13.68 2.62
CA HIS A 88 -6.30 -14.85 1.92
C HIS A 88 -6.00 -16.03 2.85
N ILE A 89 -5.51 -15.77 4.07
CA ILE A 89 -5.33 -16.80 5.11
C ILE A 89 -6.69 -17.35 5.55
N GLY A 90 -7.68 -16.48 5.77
CA GLY A 90 -9.03 -16.84 6.22
C GLY A 90 -9.75 -17.78 5.25
N VAL A 91 -9.56 -17.60 3.95
CA VAL A 91 -10.11 -18.50 2.91
C VAL A 91 -9.20 -19.68 2.56
N ARG A 92 -8.14 -19.92 3.35
CA ARG A 92 -7.17 -21.02 3.17
C ARG A 92 -6.45 -20.99 1.82
N LYS A 93 -6.20 -19.79 1.26
CA LYS A 93 -5.42 -19.56 0.03
C LYS A 93 -4.18 -18.68 0.30
N PRO A 94 -3.22 -19.13 1.14
CA PRO A 94 -2.11 -18.30 1.62
C PRO A 94 -1.19 -17.80 0.51
N VAL A 95 -1.07 -18.51 -0.62
CA VAL A 95 -0.28 -18.05 -1.78
C VAL A 95 -0.82 -16.72 -2.32
N GLY A 96 -2.13 -16.49 -2.24
CA GLY A 96 -2.73 -15.20 -2.63
C GLY A 96 -2.32 -14.03 -1.74
N ALA A 97 -1.78 -14.29 -0.53
CA ALA A 97 -1.30 -13.24 0.38
C ALA A 97 0.09 -12.69 0.00
N LEU A 98 0.80 -13.31 -0.95
CA LEU A 98 2.17 -12.91 -1.31
C LEU A 98 2.29 -11.42 -1.71
N PRO A 99 1.44 -10.87 -2.58
CA PRO A 99 1.50 -9.44 -2.90
C PRO A 99 1.30 -8.53 -1.69
N ALA A 100 0.44 -8.95 -0.75
CA ALA A 100 0.20 -8.20 0.49
C ALA A 100 1.42 -8.23 1.41
N ALA A 101 2.07 -9.38 1.57
CA ALA A 101 3.29 -9.52 2.36
C ALA A 101 4.47 -8.71 1.77
N ILE A 102 4.67 -8.79 0.45
CA ILE A 102 5.70 -8.00 -0.26
C ILE A 102 5.39 -6.50 -0.10
N GLY A 103 4.15 -6.10 -0.33
CA GLY A 103 3.72 -4.72 -0.14
C GLY A 103 3.95 -4.22 1.28
N LEU A 104 3.72 -5.06 2.29
CA LEU A 104 3.93 -4.70 3.69
C LEU A 104 5.41 -4.49 4.03
N ALA A 105 6.29 -5.36 3.50
CA ALA A 105 7.74 -5.17 3.66
C ALA A 105 8.22 -3.87 2.98
N LEU A 106 7.75 -3.60 1.76
CA LEU A 106 8.06 -2.35 1.04
C LEU A 106 7.52 -1.12 1.80
N LEU A 107 6.32 -1.22 2.37
CA LEU A 107 5.71 -0.17 3.16
C LEU A 107 6.55 0.16 4.40
N ILE A 108 6.94 -0.87 5.16
CA ILE A 108 7.74 -0.70 6.37
C ILE A 108 9.09 -0.04 6.01
N ALA A 109 9.78 -0.56 4.98
CA ALA A 109 11.04 0.02 4.53
C ALA A 109 10.88 1.50 4.10
N SER A 110 9.84 1.79 3.32
CA SER A 110 9.52 3.15 2.85
C SER A 110 9.21 4.09 4.01
N PHE A 111 8.36 3.67 4.96
CA PHE A 111 7.94 4.50 6.09
C PHE A 111 9.08 4.75 7.07
N MET A 112 9.88 3.73 7.40
CA MET A 112 10.98 3.84 8.36
C MET A 112 12.15 4.70 7.85
N THR A 113 12.40 4.71 6.55
CA THR A 113 13.51 5.49 5.94
C THR A 113 13.09 6.87 5.42
N GLN A 114 11.81 7.25 5.56
CA GLN A 114 11.31 8.48 4.95
C GLN A 114 11.96 9.75 5.52
N ASN A 115 12.30 9.73 6.82
CA ASN A 115 12.87 10.89 7.52
C ASN A 115 14.33 11.11 7.16
N ASP A 116 15.02 10.11 6.61
CA ASP A 116 16.41 10.21 6.15
C ASP A 116 16.52 10.91 4.79
N VAL A 117 15.39 11.08 4.09
CA VAL A 117 15.35 11.54 2.69
C VAL A 117 14.52 12.78 2.48
N ARG A 118 13.45 12.96 3.25
CA ARG A 118 12.51 14.06 3.04
C ARG A 118 12.80 15.24 3.96
N ASP A 119 12.72 16.45 3.41
CA ASP A 119 13.05 17.69 4.13
C ASP A 119 12.25 17.92 5.41
N VAL A 120 10.95 17.58 5.39
CA VAL A 120 10.08 17.70 6.56
C VAL A 120 9.86 16.30 7.17
N PRO A 121 10.33 16.04 8.41
CA PRO A 121 10.19 14.73 9.03
C PRO A 121 8.74 14.46 9.46
N SER A 122 8.33 13.19 9.37
CA SER A 122 7.15 12.70 10.07
C SER A 122 7.44 12.61 11.57
N PRO A 123 6.51 13.05 12.45
CA PRO A 123 6.67 12.93 13.89
C PRO A 123 6.53 11.49 14.40
N TYR A 124 6.04 10.56 13.57
CA TYR A 124 5.76 9.17 13.95
C TYR A 124 6.91 8.21 13.67
N VAL A 125 7.99 8.70 13.04
CA VAL A 125 9.20 7.94 12.79
C VAL A 125 10.30 8.55 13.67
N GLN A 126 10.62 7.89 14.78
CA GLN A 126 11.85 8.24 15.50
C GLN A 126 13.04 7.94 14.59
N ALA A 127 13.99 8.88 14.53
CA ALA A 127 15.32 8.57 14.02
C ALA A 127 15.82 7.33 14.77
N ALA A 128 16.38 6.36 14.05
CA ALA A 128 17.06 5.25 14.69
C ALA A 128 18.16 5.86 15.58
N VAL A 129 17.97 5.78 16.91
CA VAL A 129 19.01 6.13 17.86
C VAL A 129 20.04 5.01 17.75
N LEU A 130 21.02 5.21 16.87
CA LEU A 130 22.24 4.42 16.81
C LEU A 130 23.33 5.11 17.63
#